data_AF-A0A3A9E3I4-F1
#
_entry.id   AF-A0A3A9E3I4-F1
#
_cell.length_a   1.000
_cell.length_b   1.000
_cell.length_c   1.000
_cell.angle_alpha   90.00
_cell.angle_beta   90.00
_cell.angle_gamma   90.00
#
_symmetry.space_group_name_H-M   'P 1'
#
loop_
_entity.id
_entity.type
_entity.pdbx_description
1 polymer ?
#
loop_
_entity_poly.entity_id
_entity_poly.type
_entity_poly.pdbx_seq_one_letter_code
_entity_poly.pdbx_strand_id
1 'polypeptide(L)' 'MTRIKTVLLDHEKLAEEIEKSDLSQEKIAEHLCISDRHVRNLKTKDRLIFVPLLYRIHILFDKPIEYFLKIIEEES' A
#
# COMPACT_ATOMS: atom_id res chain seq x y z
N MET A 1 -15.99 22.15 -5.34
CA MET A 1 -15.10 21.28 -6.14
C MET A 1 -14.08 20.73 -5.16
N THR A 2 -14.16 19.45 -4.83
CA THR A 2 -13.30 18.87 -3.79
C THR A 2 -11.86 18.85 -4.29
N ARG A 3 -10.93 19.40 -3.50
CA ARG A 3 -9.51 19.38 -3.82
C ARG A 3 -8.89 18.19 -3.10
N ILE A 4 -8.23 17.31 -3.87
CA ILE A 4 -7.38 16.27 -3.31
C ILE A 4 -6.21 16.97 -2.62
N LYS A 5 -6.15 16.86 -1.30
CA LYS A 5 -5.07 17.46 -0.51
C LYS A 5 -3.86 16.55 -0.50
N THR A 6 -4.10 15.26 -0.23
CA THR A 6 -3.05 14.25 -0.10
C THR A 6 -3.57 12.89 -0.56
N VAL A 7 -2.68 12.11 -1.17
CA VAL A 7 -2.89 10.71 -1.50
C VAL A 7 -1.87 9.88 -0.72
N LEU A 8 -2.34 8.99 0.14
CA LEU A 8 -1.51 8.09 0.95
C LEU A 8 -1.74 6.64 0.54
N LEU A 9 -0.78 5.77 0.82
CA LEU A 9 -1.02 4.34 0.91
C LEU A 9 -1.98 4.08 2.08
N ASP A 10 -3.05 3.34 1.80
CA ASP A 10 -3.97 2.79 2.77
C ASP A 10 -3.34 1.54 3.41
N HIS A 11 -2.89 1.67 4.65
CA HIS A 11 -2.21 0.57 5.35
C HIS A 11 -3.15 -0.58 5.73
N GLU A 12 -4.44 -0.30 5.95
CA GLU A 12 -5.42 -1.31 6.35
C GLU A 12 -5.71 -2.24 5.17
N LYS A 13 -5.94 -1.67 3.97
CA LYS A 13 -6.13 -2.46 2.76
C LYS A 13 -4.89 -3.25 2.36
N LEU A 14 -3.71 -2.67 2.52
CA LEU A 14 -2.47 -3.44 2.31
C LEU A 14 -2.36 -4.59 3.31
N ALA A 15 -2.66 -4.35 4.59
CA ALA A 15 -2.62 -5.40 5.61
C ALA A 15 -3.63 -6.51 5.33
N GLU A 16 -4.83 -6.16 4.88
CA GLU A 16 -5.88 -7.08 4.47
C GLU A 16 -5.41 -8.00 3.33
N GLU A 17 -4.83 -7.45 2.26
CA GLU A 17 -4.36 -8.27 1.14
C GLU A 17 -3.13 -9.12 1.50
N ILE A 18 -2.27 -8.65 2.40
CA ILE A 18 -1.19 -9.46 2.97
C ILE A 18 -1.76 -10.64 3.77
N GLU A 19 -2.80 -10.42 4.57
CA GLU A 19 -3.42 -11.46 5.40
C GLU A 19 -4.23 -12.48 4.60
N LYS A 20 -4.81 -12.06 3.48
CA LYS A 20 -5.44 -12.95 2.50
C LYS A 20 -4.43 -13.72 1.66
N SER A 21 -3.18 -13.25 1.57
CA SER A 21 -2.14 -13.95 0.85
C SER A 21 -1.61 -15.12 1.65
N ASP A 22 -1.36 -16.25 1.01
CA ASP A 22 -0.65 -17.39 1.60
C ASP A 22 0.88 -17.15 1.70
N LEU A 23 1.33 -15.91 1.48
CA LEU A 23 2.74 -15.57 1.43
C LEU A 23 3.27 -15.15 2.80
N SER A 24 4.48 -15.62 3.14
CA SER A 24 5.19 -15.10 4.31
C SER A 24 5.60 -13.64 4.09
N GLN A 25 5.80 -12.89 5.18
CA GLN A 25 6.29 -11.51 5.11
C GLN A 25 7.62 -11.41 4.34
N GLU A 26 8.51 -12.40 4.48
CA GLU A 26 9.78 -12.47 3.74
C GLU A 26 9.55 -12.61 2.23
N LYS A 27 8.60 -13.47 1.81
CA LYS A 27 8.26 -13.62 0.40
C LYS A 27 7.65 -12.36 -0.18
N ILE A 28 6.78 -11.69 0.57
CA ILE A 28 6.23 -10.40 0.17
C ILE A 28 7.34 -9.36 0.01
N ALA A 29 8.29 -9.32 0.94
CA ALA A 29 9.45 -8.43 0.85
C ALA A 29 10.30 -8.69 -0.40
N GLU A 30 10.53 -9.97 -0.73
CA GLU A 30 11.22 -10.41 -1.95
C GLU A 30 10.49 -9.93 -3.21
N HIS A 31 9.18 -10.20 -3.33
CA HIS A 31 8.35 -9.77 -4.47
C HIS A 31 8.31 -8.24 -4.64
N LEU A 32 8.30 -7.50 -3.54
CA LEU A 32 8.29 -6.03 -3.55
C LEU A 32 9.70 -5.42 -3.68
N CYS A 33 10.74 -6.25 -3.61
CA CYS A 33 12.16 -5.88 -3.51
C CYS A 33 12.42 -4.81 -2.44
N ILE A 34 11.92 -5.06 -1.23
CA ILE A 34 12.14 -4.24 -0.02
C ILE A 34 12.55 -5.16 1.14
N SER A 35 12.87 -4.58 2.30
CA SER A 35 13.13 -5.39 3.50
C SER A 35 11.82 -5.82 4.18
N ASP A 36 11.89 -6.93 4.93
CA ASP A 36 10.79 -7.39 5.80
C ASP A 36 10.30 -6.29 6.75
N ARG A 37 11.24 -5.51 7.30
CA ARG A 37 11.01 -4.37 8.18
C ARG A 37 10.21 -3.30 7.45
N HIS A 38 10.48 -3.09 6.17
CA HIS A 38 9.73 -2.14 5.36
C HIS A 38 8.29 -2.64 5.15
N VAL A 39 8.07 -3.92 4.84
CA VAL A 39 6.72 -4.51 4.77
C VAL A 39 5.95 -4.27 6.08
N ARG A 40 6.56 -4.60 7.22
CA ARG A 40 5.97 -4.35 8.54
C ARG A 40 5.63 -2.88 8.75
N ASN A 41 6.51 -1.96 8.36
CA ASN A 41 6.27 -0.53 8.49
C ASN A 41 5.10 -0.04 7.61
N LEU A 42 4.92 -0.61 6.42
CA LEU A 42 3.80 -0.27 5.52
C LEU A 42 2.44 -0.66 6.12
N LYS A 43 2.38 -1.71 6.95
CA LYS A 43 1.16 -2.18 7.63
C LYS A 43 0.74 -1.35 8.85
N THR A 44 1.52 -0.36 9.29
CA THR A 44 1.30 0.27 10.61
C THR A 44 0.52 1.58 10.60
N LYS A 45 0.56 2.32 9.49
CA LYS A 45 -0.14 3.61 9.35
C LYS A 45 -0.12 4.07 7.90
N ASP A 46 -1.11 4.89 7.56
CA ASP A 46 -1.16 5.58 6.28
C ASP A 46 0.10 6.42 6.07
N ARG A 47 0.66 6.36 4.85
CA ARG A 47 1.92 7.05 4.54
C ARG A 47 2.07 7.33 3.06
N LEU A 48 2.94 8.27 2.74
CA LEU A 48 3.41 8.45 1.36
C LEU A 48 4.09 7.16 0.89
N ILE A 49 3.84 6.82 -0.36
CA ILE A 49 4.44 5.66 -1.00
C ILE A 49 5.10 6.07 -2.32
N PHE A 50 6.24 5.45 -2.60
CA PHE A 50 6.95 5.63 -3.85
C PHE A 50 6.22 4.88 -4.97
N VAL A 51 5.97 5.55 -6.10
CA VAL A 51 5.14 5.03 -7.21
C VAL A 51 5.60 3.65 -7.70
N PRO A 52 6.90 3.38 -7.93
CA PRO A 52 7.37 2.03 -8.26
C PRO A 52 7.03 0.95 -7.24
N LEU A 53 7.04 1.26 -5.94
CA LEU A 53 6.65 0.30 -4.92
C LEU A 53 5.14 0.03 -4.97
N LEU A 54 4.34 1.08 -5.13
CA LEU A 54 2.89 0.95 -5.30
C LEU A 54 2.51 0.13 -6.53
N TYR A 55 3.24 0.30 -7.64
CA TYR A 55 3.05 -0.50 -8.85
C TYR A 55 3.36 -1.99 -8.63
N ARG A 56 4.40 -2.32 -7.85
CA ARG A 56 4.70 -3.71 -7.48
C ARG A 56 3.62 -4.32 -6.59
N ILE A 57 3.05 -3.53 -5.67
CA ILE A 57 1.92 -3.95 -4.82
C ILE A 57 0.70 -4.26 -5.69
N HIS A 58 0.38 -3.40 -6.66
CA HIS A 58 -0.68 -3.63 -7.65
C HIS A 58 -0.51 -4.98 -8.37
N ILE A 59 0.69 -5.27 -8.86
CA ILE A 59 0.99 -6.54 -9.53
C ILE A 59 0.88 -7.73 -8.57
N LEU A 60 1.45 -7.62 -7.37
CA LEU A 60 1.53 -8.74 -6.42
C LEU A 60 0.15 -9.21 -5.98
N PHE A 61 -0.77 -8.28 -5.71
CA PHE A 61 -2.10 -8.59 -5.16
C PHE A 61 -3.22 -8.53 -6.20
N ASP A 62 -2.89 -8.23 -7.47
CA ASP A 62 -3.86 -8.11 -8.57
C ASP A 62 -5.05 -7.19 -8.21
N LYS A 63 -4.73 -6.02 -7.65
CA LYS A 63 -5.71 -4.97 -7.30
C LYS A 63 -5.35 -3.66 -7.97
N PRO A 64 -6.32 -2.87 -8.45
CA PRO A 64 -6.03 -1.57 -9.05
C PRO A 64 -5.26 -0.68 -8.06
N ILE A 65 -4.39 0.21 -8.55
CA ILE A 65 -3.55 1.06 -7.70
C ILE A 65 -4.40 1.88 -6.73
N GLU A 66 -5.53 2.39 -7.20
CA GLU A 66 -6.50 3.19 -6.45
C GLU A 66 -7.10 2.43 -5.27
N TYR A 67 -7.15 1.09 -5.33
CA TYR A 67 -7.58 0.29 -4.20
C TYR A 67 -6.68 0.55 -3.00
N PHE A 68 -5.36 0.61 -3.18
CA PHE A 68 -4.38 0.83 -2.11
C PHE A 68 -4.21 2.29 -1.70
N LEU A 69 -5.02 3.21 -2.21
CA LEU A 69 -4.89 4.63 -1.94
C LEU A 69 -6.00 5.13 -1.03
N LYS A 70 -5.61 6.00 -0.10
CA LYS A 70 -6.49 6.81 0.72
C LYS A 70 -6.37 8.26 0.31
N ILE A 71 -7.47 8.80 -0.20
CA ILE A 71 -7.59 10.20 -0.61
C ILE A 71 -8.05 11.00 0.61
N ILE A 72 -7.25 11.99 1.00
CA ILE A 72 -7.63 12.96 2.02
C ILE A 72 -8.07 14.21 1.28
N GLU A 73 -9.36 14.48 1.37
CA GLU A 73 -10.02 15.64 0.80
C GLU A 73 -10.05 16.79 1.79
N GLU A 74 -10.02 18.02 1.29
CA GLU A 74 -10.27 19.22 2.10
C GLU A 74 -11.67 19.74 1.74
N GLU A 75 -12.56 19.83 2.74
CA GLU A 75 -13.81 20.57 2.58
C GLU A 75 -13.46 22.06 2.40
N SER A 76 -13.95 22.65 1.31
CA SER A 76 -13.79 24.09 1.01
C SER A 76 -14.93 24.90 1.60
#